data_AF-A0A803M6S1-F1
#
_entry.id   AF-A0A803M6S1-F1
#
_cell.length_a   1.000
_cell.length_b   1.000
_cell.length_c   1.000
_cell.angle_alpha   90.00
_cell.angle_beta   90.00
_cell.angle_gamma   90.00
#
_symmetry.space_group_name_H-M   'P 1'
#
loop_
_entity.id
_entity.type
_entity.pdbx_description
1 polymer ?
#
loop_
_entity_poly.entity_id
_entity_poly.type
_entity_poly.pdbx_seq_one_letter_code
_entity_poly.pdbx_strand_id
1 'polypeptide(L)'
;MVLSPRGTTNVDLEVGDLIDVNKKCWDCVAVSNTFLPLDCDRILSIPLSERLPDDCLCWDLEKDDNYSVRSAYRALFNDDWDKVEVTTSNPRHIWKKIWNLKVLPRVKVFAWRACQDALPTRVALNRRLRDFDASCGLCAMKRGDWHRTKDLVVKGSDWIVNEMKKSGLRGRGGAGFPSGLKWSFMPKASDGRPSYLVVNADESEPGTCKDREIMRHDPHKLLEGCLIAGVGMRASAAYIYIRGEYVNERLNLQKARKEAYESGLLGKNACGSGYDFDVYIHYGAGAYICGEETALLESLEGKQGKPRLKPPFPANAGLYGCPTTVTNVETVAVSPTILRRGPEWFASFGRKNNSGTKLFCISGHVNKPCTVEEEMSIPLKELIERHCGGVRGGWDNLLAVIPGGSSVPLLPKHLCDDVLMDFDALKAVQSGLGTAAVIVMDKSTDVVDAIARLSYFYKHESCGQCTPCREGTGWLWMIMERLKVGNAKLEEIDMLQELTKQIEGHTICALGDAAAWPVQGLIRHFRPELERRIKDHAARELLEAEKRGLLEAAA
;
A
#
# COMPACT_ATOMS: atom_id res chain seq x y z
N MET A 1 12.09 -41.65 -22.84
CA MET A 1 13.53 -41.36 -23.02
C MET A 1 13.75 -39.93 -23.49
N VAL A 2 14.42 -39.13 -22.67
CA VAL A 2 14.76 -37.73 -22.96
C VAL A 2 16.19 -37.62 -23.47
N LEU A 3 16.38 -36.98 -24.63
CA LEU A 3 17.71 -36.72 -25.16
C LEU A 3 18.22 -35.35 -24.75
N SER A 4 19.35 -35.35 -24.04
CA SER A 4 20.01 -34.13 -23.59
C SER A 4 21.12 -33.71 -24.57
N PRO A 5 21.18 -32.43 -24.97
CA PRO A 5 22.31 -31.89 -25.73
C PRO A 5 23.61 -31.79 -24.92
N ARG A 6 23.62 -32.10 -23.61
CA ARG A 6 24.83 -32.10 -22.76
C ARG A 6 25.65 -33.39 -22.81
N GLY A 7 25.33 -34.33 -23.71
CA GLY A 7 26.22 -35.43 -24.10
C GLY A 7 26.21 -36.68 -23.22
N THR A 8 25.32 -36.78 -22.24
CA THR A 8 25.03 -38.04 -21.53
C THR A 8 23.57 -38.40 -21.76
N THR A 9 23.33 -39.26 -22.73
CA THR A 9 22.05 -39.95 -22.92
C THR A 9 21.78 -40.77 -21.66
N ASN A 10 20.97 -40.24 -20.74
CA ASN A 10 20.52 -41.02 -19.59
C ASN A 10 19.33 -41.85 -20.07
N VAL A 11 19.58 -43.13 -20.34
CA VAL A 11 18.66 -44.02 -21.09
C VAL A 11 17.33 -44.23 -20.34
N ASP A 12 17.31 -43.95 -19.03
CA ASP A 12 16.17 -44.19 -18.13
C ASP A 12 15.38 -42.92 -17.76
N LEU A 13 15.69 -41.74 -18.33
CA LEU A 13 14.97 -40.50 -18.00
C LEU A 13 13.73 -40.32 -18.90
N GLU A 14 12.56 -40.16 -18.28
CA GLU A 14 11.28 -39.89 -18.91
C GLU A 14 10.90 -38.39 -18.83
N VAL A 15 10.01 -37.93 -19.71
CA VAL A 15 9.46 -36.57 -19.70
C VAL A 15 8.65 -36.35 -18.42
N GLY A 16 7.93 -37.37 -17.95
CA GLY A 16 7.26 -37.36 -16.66
C GLY A 16 8.17 -36.99 -15.49
N ASP A 17 9.44 -37.43 -15.50
CA ASP A 17 10.41 -37.14 -14.44
C ASP A 17 10.88 -35.68 -14.42
N LEU A 18 10.64 -34.93 -15.51
CA LEU A 18 10.93 -33.49 -15.61
C LEU A 18 9.77 -32.63 -15.12
N ILE A 19 8.69 -33.24 -14.61
CA ILE A 19 7.47 -32.58 -14.19
C ILE A 19 7.27 -32.77 -12.69
N ASP A 20 7.10 -31.67 -11.96
CA ASP A 20 6.63 -31.72 -10.58
C ASP A 20 5.13 -32.02 -10.60
N VAL A 21 4.78 -33.30 -10.46
CA VAL A 21 3.40 -33.79 -10.53
C VAL A 21 2.50 -33.15 -9.45
N ASN A 22 3.05 -32.78 -8.30
CA ASN A 22 2.31 -32.14 -7.21
C ASN A 22 1.98 -30.68 -7.52
N LYS A 23 2.92 -29.96 -8.13
CA LYS A 23 2.75 -28.55 -8.52
C LYS A 23 2.19 -28.37 -9.92
N LYS A 24 2.12 -29.45 -10.71
CA LYS A 24 1.67 -29.48 -12.11
C LYS A 24 2.42 -28.47 -12.99
N CYS A 25 3.72 -28.34 -12.76
CA CYS A 25 4.61 -27.49 -13.54
C CYS A 25 5.90 -28.27 -13.87
N TRP A 26 6.68 -27.78 -14.83
CA TRP A 26 8.02 -28.31 -15.04
C TRP A 26 8.86 -28.16 -13.78
N ASP A 27 9.62 -29.19 -13.43
CA ASP A 27 10.64 -29.11 -12.40
C ASP A 27 11.81 -28.30 -12.96
N CYS A 28 11.94 -27.06 -12.48
CA CYS A 28 12.95 -26.13 -12.96
C CYS A 28 14.38 -26.61 -12.74
N VAL A 29 14.62 -27.39 -11.68
CA VAL A 29 15.94 -27.94 -11.36
C VAL A 29 16.23 -29.12 -12.28
N ALA A 30 15.28 -30.04 -12.44
CA ALA A 30 15.43 -31.19 -13.33
C ALA A 30 15.66 -30.77 -14.79
N VAL A 31 14.87 -29.80 -15.29
CA VAL A 31 15.03 -29.25 -16.65
C VAL A 31 16.38 -28.55 -16.79
N SER A 32 16.81 -27.74 -15.82
CA SER A 32 18.08 -26.99 -15.88
C SER A 32 19.32 -27.88 -15.83
N ASN A 33 19.23 -29.01 -15.14
CA ASN A 33 20.29 -30.02 -15.09
C ASN A 33 20.35 -30.85 -16.38
N THR A 34 19.22 -31.02 -17.07
CA THR A 34 19.11 -31.87 -18.26
C THR A 34 19.39 -31.11 -19.55
N PHE A 35 18.96 -29.86 -19.70
CA PHE A 35 19.05 -29.11 -20.97
C PHE A 35 20.04 -27.95 -20.92
N LEU A 36 20.44 -27.44 -22.09
CA LEU A 36 21.23 -26.20 -22.18
C LEU A 36 20.36 -25.00 -21.77
N PRO A 37 20.94 -23.93 -21.19
CA PRO A 37 20.15 -22.80 -20.66
C PRO A 37 19.15 -22.20 -21.67
N LEU A 38 19.53 -22.09 -22.94
CA LEU A 38 18.67 -21.60 -24.03
C LEU A 38 17.43 -22.49 -24.29
N ASP A 39 17.56 -23.79 -24.05
CA ASP A 39 16.47 -24.75 -24.22
C ASP A 39 15.63 -24.88 -22.95
N CYS A 40 16.22 -24.69 -21.77
CA CYS A 40 15.51 -24.65 -20.49
C CYS A 40 14.41 -23.60 -20.52
N ASP A 41 14.72 -22.37 -20.91
CA ASP A 41 13.73 -21.28 -20.96
C ASP A 41 12.55 -21.63 -21.90
N ARG A 42 12.85 -22.31 -23.01
CA ARG A 42 11.82 -22.75 -23.95
C ARG A 42 10.97 -23.86 -23.36
N ILE A 43 11.57 -24.88 -22.76
CA ILE A 43 10.88 -26.02 -22.14
C ILE A 43 10.00 -25.56 -20.99
N LEU A 44 10.54 -24.73 -20.08
CA LEU A 44 9.81 -24.17 -18.94
C LEU A 44 8.62 -23.30 -19.38
N SER A 45 8.66 -22.74 -20.59
CA SER A 45 7.54 -21.99 -21.17
C SER A 45 6.44 -22.84 -21.79
N ILE A 46 6.66 -24.16 -21.99
CA ILE A 46 5.66 -25.07 -22.57
C ILE A 46 4.56 -25.33 -21.53
N PRO A 47 3.28 -25.03 -21.81
CA PRO A 47 2.22 -25.33 -20.86
C PRO A 47 1.96 -26.84 -20.76
N LEU A 48 1.82 -27.37 -19.54
CA LEU A 48 1.45 -28.76 -19.30
C LEU A 48 -0.08 -28.97 -19.36
N SER A 49 -0.49 -30.17 -19.81
CA SER A 49 -1.90 -30.61 -19.87
C SER A 49 -2.44 -30.97 -18.47
N GLU A 50 -3.75 -30.85 -18.25
CA GLU A 50 -4.41 -31.27 -17.00
C GLU A 50 -4.37 -32.79 -16.77
N ARG A 51 -4.32 -33.56 -17.86
CA ARG A 51 -4.03 -34.99 -17.85
C ARG A 51 -2.61 -35.17 -18.35
N LEU A 52 -1.73 -35.68 -17.49
CA LEU A 52 -0.41 -36.14 -17.88
C LEU A 52 -0.59 -37.58 -18.36
N PRO A 53 -0.58 -37.85 -19.67
CA PRO A 53 -0.57 -39.22 -20.15
C PRO A 53 0.75 -39.90 -19.77
N ASP A 54 0.75 -41.23 -19.75
CA ASP A 54 1.99 -41.99 -19.61
C ASP A 54 2.96 -41.64 -20.74
N ASP A 55 4.24 -41.62 -20.41
CA ASP A 55 5.31 -41.37 -21.37
C ASP A 55 5.25 -42.39 -22.51
N CYS A 56 5.26 -41.91 -23.75
CA CYS A 56 5.28 -42.76 -24.93
C CYS A 56 6.35 -42.30 -25.92
N LEU A 57 6.95 -43.26 -26.61
CA LEU A 57 7.90 -42.98 -27.68
C LEU A 57 7.14 -42.33 -28.84
N CYS A 58 7.47 -41.08 -29.14
CA CYS A 58 6.73 -40.27 -30.13
C CYS A 58 7.52 -40.09 -31.45
N TRP A 59 8.81 -40.40 -31.47
CA TRP A 59 9.70 -40.10 -32.59
C TRP A 59 10.94 -41.01 -32.59
N ASP A 60 11.13 -41.78 -33.67
CA ASP A 60 12.31 -42.63 -33.86
C ASP A 60 13.52 -41.88 -34.44
N LEU A 61 14.71 -42.41 -34.14
CA LEU A 61 16.00 -41.98 -34.69
C LEU A 61 16.14 -42.45 -36.15
N GLU A 62 16.67 -41.59 -37.04
CA GLU A 62 17.04 -42.05 -38.39
C GLU A 62 18.36 -42.84 -38.37
N LYS A 63 18.65 -43.54 -39.48
CA LYS A 63 19.87 -44.36 -39.63
C LYS A 63 21.19 -43.58 -39.50
N ASP A 64 21.13 -42.25 -39.59
CA ASP A 64 22.27 -41.34 -39.46
C ASP A 64 22.29 -40.64 -38.07
N ASP A 65 21.69 -41.26 -37.05
CA ASP A 65 21.59 -40.80 -35.66
C ASP A 65 21.00 -39.38 -35.46
N ASN A 66 20.19 -38.92 -36.42
CA ASN A 66 19.58 -37.58 -36.40
C ASN A 66 18.05 -37.66 -36.34
N TYR A 67 17.46 -36.71 -35.59
CA TYR A 67 16.02 -36.46 -35.55
C TYR A 67 15.64 -35.43 -36.62
N SER A 68 14.84 -35.81 -37.62
CA SER A 68 14.34 -34.89 -38.64
C SER A 68 12.82 -34.75 -38.62
N VAL A 69 12.31 -33.59 -39.04
CA VAL A 69 10.84 -33.39 -39.18
C VAL A 69 10.22 -34.50 -40.05
N ARG A 70 10.98 -35.07 -40.99
CA ARG A 70 10.54 -36.17 -41.86
C ARG A 70 10.41 -37.50 -41.11
N SER A 71 11.28 -37.82 -40.15
CA SER A 71 11.13 -39.00 -39.28
C SER A 71 9.96 -38.86 -38.32
N ALA A 72 9.71 -37.67 -37.78
CA ALA A 72 8.54 -37.42 -36.92
C ALA A 72 7.23 -37.70 -37.68
N TYR A 73 7.13 -37.22 -38.92
CA TYR A 73 5.97 -37.51 -39.76
C TYR A 73 5.86 -39.00 -40.11
N ARG A 74 6.97 -39.71 -40.41
CA ARG A 74 6.91 -41.15 -40.69
C ARG A 74 6.46 -41.98 -39.48
N ALA A 75 6.96 -41.67 -38.29
CA ALA A 75 6.54 -42.34 -37.05
C ALA A 75 5.02 -42.19 -36.84
N LEU A 76 4.51 -40.96 -37.04
CA LEU A 76 3.07 -40.67 -37.00
C LEU A 76 2.22 -41.40 -38.06
N PHE A 77 2.84 -41.88 -39.14
CA PHE A 77 2.13 -42.58 -40.23
C PHE A 77 2.27 -44.10 -40.19
N ASN A 78 3.29 -44.64 -39.52
CA ASN A 78 3.62 -46.07 -39.53
C ASN A 78 3.11 -46.85 -38.32
N ASP A 79 2.75 -46.19 -37.21
CA ASP A 79 2.23 -46.90 -36.05
C ASP A 79 0.73 -47.18 -36.15
N ASP A 80 0.38 -48.48 -36.20
CA ASP A 80 -0.96 -49.01 -35.91
C ASP A 80 -1.28 -48.79 -34.41
N TRP A 81 -1.74 -47.58 -34.07
CA TRP A 81 -2.21 -47.20 -32.73
C TRP A 81 -3.58 -47.83 -32.34
N ASP A 82 -3.86 -49.05 -32.81
CA ASP A 82 -5.14 -49.76 -32.62
C ASP A 82 -5.16 -50.71 -31.40
N LYS A 83 -4.16 -50.67 -30.52
CA LYS A 83 -4.09 -51.52 -29.31
C LYS A 83 -4.02 -50.79 -27.97
N VAL A 84 -4.51 -49.55 -27.91
CA VAL A 84 -4.75 -48.88 -26.62
C VAL A 84 -6.25 -48.73 -26.43
N GLU A 85 -6.87 -49.72 -25.79
CA GLU A 85 -8.22 -49.60 -25.25
C GLU A 85 -8.20 -48.61 -24.07
N VAL A 86 -8.43 -47.34 -24.36
CA VAL A 86 -8.89 -46.38 -23.36
C VAL A 86 -10.10 -45.64 -23.94
N THR A 87 -11.25 -45.96 -23.36
CA THR A 87 -12.51 -45.25 -23.52
C THR A 87 -12.36 -43.75 -23.30
N THR A 88 -12.78 -42.95 -24.27
CA THR A 88 -13.76 -41.85 -24.14
C THR A 88 -13.83 -41.15 -25.49
N SER A 89 -15.01 -41.14 -26.14
CA SER A 89 -15.37 -40.24 -27.26
C SER A 89 -14.18 -39.65 -28.05
N ASN A 90 -13.70 -40.43 -29.01
CA ASN A 90 -12.43 -40.29 -29.74
C ASN A 90 -12.11 -38.84 -30.26
N PRO A 91 -11.08 -38.14 -29.71
CA PRO A 91 -10.64 -36.81 -30.16
C PRO A 91 -10.05 -36.78 -31.58
N ARG A 92 -9.66 -37.93 -32.16
CA ARG A 92 -8.94 -38.01 -33.45
C ARG A 92 -9.73 -37.43 -34.63
N HIS A 93 -11.06 -37.44 -34.58
CA HIS A 93 -11.88 -37.01 -35.70
C HIS A 93 -11.95 -35.47 -35.86
N ILE A 94 -11.72 -34.73 -34.77
CA ILE A 94 -11.76 -33.26 -34.74
C ILE A 94 -10.46 -32.66 -35.27
N TRP A 95 -9.30 -33.24 -34.97
CA TRP A 95 -8.01 -32.70 -35.39
C TRP A 95 -7.82 -32.75 -36.91
N LYS A 96 -8.15 -33.88 -37.53
CA LYS A 96 -8.11 -34.04 -38.99
C LYS A 96 -9.04 -33.03 -39.67
N LYS A 97 -10.22 -32.76 -39.08
CA LYS A 97 -11.14 -31.73 -39.58
C LYS A 97 -10.56 -30.34 -39.45
N ILE A 98 -10.06 -29.93 -38.27
CA ILE A 98 -9.48 -28.60 -38.02
C ILE A 98 -8.32 -28.31 -38.97
N TRP A 99 -7.40 -29.25 -39.15
CA TRP A 99 -6.21 -29.04 -39.97
C TRP A 99 -6.50 -29.10 -41.48
N ASN A 100 -7.56 -29.79 -41.90
CA ASN A 100 -8.04 -29.80 -43.29
C ASN A 100 -8.95 -28.60 -43.65
N LEU A 101 -9.35 -27.75 -42.70
CA LEU A 101 -10.12 -26.54 -43.01
C LEU A 101 -9.34 -25.66 -44.00
N LYS A 102 -9.99 -25.12 -45.03
CA LYS A 102 -9.39 -24.14 -45.95
C LYS A 102 -9.47 -22.73 -45.38
N VAL A 103 -8.85 -22.53 -44.21
CA VAL A 103 -8.81 -21.24 -43.49
C VAL A 103 -7.37 -20.87 -43.14
N LEU A 104 -7.15 -19.60 -42.77
CA LEU A 104 -5.85 -19.10 -42.36
C LEU A 104 -5.27 -19.94 -41.19
N PRO A 105 -3.95 -20.17 -41.14
CA PRO A 105 -3.31 -20.97 -40.09
C PRO A 105 -3.66 -20.53 -38.67
N ARG A 106 -3.80 -19.21 -38.44
CA ARG A 106 -4.19 -18.65 -37.13
C ARG A 106 -5.57 -19.12 -36.67
N VAL A 107 -6.50 -19.35 -37.59
CA VAL A 107 -7.86 -19.85 -37.30
C VAL A 107 -7.83 -21.33 -36.95
N LYS A 108 -6.96 -22.11 -37.61
CA LYS A 108 -6.75 -23.53 -37.26
C LYS A 108 -6.13 -23.68 -35.88
N VAL A 109 -5.11 -22.86 -35.57
CA VAL A 109 -4.48 -22.81 -34.24
C VAL A 109 -5.48 -22.37 -33.18
N PHE A 110 -6.32 -21.39 -33.45
CA PHE A 110 -7.39 -20.97 -32.54
C PHE A 110 -8.39 -22.10 -32.29
N ALA A 111 -8.89 -22.76 -33.33
CA ALA A 111 -9.83 -23.87 -33.22
C ALA A 111 -9.22 -25.06 -32.47
N TRP A 112 -7.94 -25.37 -32.71
CA TRP A 112 -7.20 -26.38 -31.97
C TRP A 112 -7.11 -26.02 -30.48
N ARG A 113 -6.71 -24.78 -30.15
CA ARG A 113 -6.67 -24.29 -28.76
C ARG A 113 -8.05 -24.33 -28.09
N ALA A 114 -9.12 -24.05 -28.83
CA ALA A 114 -10.49 -24.09 -28.33
C ALA A 114 -10.92 -25.52 -27.97
N CYS A 115 -10.64 -26.49 -28.84
CA CYS A 115 -10.99 -27.89 -28.61
C CYS A 115 -10.12 -28.58 -27.55
N GLN A 116 -8.96 -28.00 -27.21
CA GLN A 116 -8.07 -28.46 -26.14
C GLN A 116 -8.29 -27.73 -24.80
N ASP A 117 -9.30 -26.85 -24.71
CA ASP A 117 -9.51 -25.93 -23.58
C ASP A 117 -8.24 -25.14 -23.19
N ALA A 118 -7.41 -24.87 -24.19
CA ALA A 118 -6.13 -24.17 -24.08
C ALA A 118 -6.22 -22.71 -24.54
N LEU A 119 -7.43 -22.20 -24.78
CA LEU A 119 -7.65 -20.79 -25.01
C LEU A 119 -7.41 -20.00 -23.71
N PRO A 120 -6.73 -18.85 -23.76
CA PRO A 120 -6.58 -17.95 -22.62
C PRO A 120 -7.90 -17.19 -22.40
N THR A 121 -8.99 -17.92 -22.14
CA THR A 121 -10.26 -17.31 -21.74
C THR A 121 -10.09 -16.72 -20.35
N ARG A 122 -10.84 -15.66 -20.03
CA ARG A 122 -10.83 -15.05 -18.70
C ARG A 122 -11.11 -16.07 -17.59
N VAL A 123 -11.94 -17.08 -17.88
CA VAL A 123 -12.25 -18.18 -16.95
C VAL A 123 -11.06 -19.12 -16.74
N ALA A 124 -10.33 -19.48 -17.79
CA ALA A 124 -9.14 -20.33 -17.71
C ALA A 124 -7.95 -19.60 -17.05
N LEU A 125 -7.76 -18.31 -17.34
CA LEU A 125 -6.79 -17.45 -16.65
C LEU A 125 -7.11 -17.31 -15.16
N ASN A 126 -8.38 -17.07 -14.80
CA ASN A 126 -8.83 -16.99 -13.41
C ASN A 126 -8.71 -18.31 -12.63
N ARG A 127 -8.63 -19.46 -13.31
CA ARG A 127 -8.40 -20.77 -12.65
C ARG A 127 -6.93 -21.09 -12.49
N ARG A 128 -6.09 -20.69 -13.46
CA ARG A 128 -4.64 -20.93 -13.46
C ARG A 128 -3.88 -19.97 -12.55
N LEU A 129 -4.35 -18.73 -12.44
CA LEU A 129 -3.87 -17.74 -11.49
C LEU A 129 -4.78 -17.82 -10.26
N ARG A 130 -4.42 -18.63 -9.26
CA ARG A 130 -5.11 -18.67 -7.95
C ARG A 130 -4.96 -17.37 -7.14
N ASP A 131 -4.45 -16.31 -7.74
CA ASP A 131 -4.44 -14.98 -7.16
C ASP A 131 -5.69 -14.24 -7.63
N PHE A 132 -6.60 -13.98 -6.70
CA PHE A 132 -7.72 -13.08 -6.92
C PHE A 132 -7.19 -11.78 -7.51
N ASP A 133 -7.66 -11.36 -8.70
CA ASP A 133 -7.41 -10.00 -9.17
C ASP A 133 -8.03 -9.05 -8.15
N ALA A 134 -7.14 -8.41 -7.42
CA ALA A 134 -7.43 -7.53 -6.31
C ALA A 134 -8.38 -6.38 -6.76
N SER A 135 -8.23 -5.94 -8.01
CA SER A 135 -9.04 -4.89 -8.64
C SER A 135 -10.39 -5.35 -9.23
N CYS A 136 -10.66 -6.66 -9.32
CA CYS A 136 -11.82 -7.19 -10.01
C CYS A 136 -13.09 -7.23 -9.14
N GLY A 137 -14.20 -6.65 -9.62
CA GLY A 137 -15.47 -6.63 -8.89
C GLY A 137 -16.07 -8.00 -8.55
N LEU A 138 -15.91 -9.01 -9.40
CA LEU A 138 -16.35 -10.38 -9.09
C LEU A 138 -15.53 -11.02 -7.96
N CYS A 139 -14.25 -10.69 -7.88
CA CYS A 139 -13.38 -11.16 -6.80
C CYS A 139 -13.70 -10.43 -5.49
N ALA A 140 -13.99 -9.13 -5.56
CA ALA A 140 -14.44 -8.33 -4.41
C ALA A 140 -15.71 -8.91 -3.77
N MET A 141 -16.72 -9.27 -4.58
CA MET A 141 -17.93 -9.92 -4.06
C MET A 141 -17.65 -11.24 -3.34
N LYS A 142 -16.70 -12.04 -3.82
CA LYS A 142 -16.28 -13.28 -3.14
C LYS A 142 -15.59 -13.04 -1.80
N ARG A 143 -14.90 -11.90 -1.65
CA ARG A 143 -14.32 -11.45 -0.36
C ARG A 143 -15.36 -10.88 0.61
N GLY A 144 -16.59 -10.69 0.15
CA GLY A 144 -17.70 -10.13 0.92
C GLY A 144 -17.88 -8.62 0.76
N ASP A 145 -17.17 -7.98 -0.17
CA ASP A 145 -17.45 -6.59 -0.53
C ASP A 145 -18.78 -6.50 -1.27
N TRP A 146 -19.51 -5.41 -1.05
CA TRP A 146 -20.88 -5.21 -1.53
C TRP A 146 -21.91 -6.21 -0.99
N HIS A 147 -21.56 -7.02 0.01
CA HIS A 147 -22.47 -8.00 0.59
C HIS A 147 -23.56 -7.30 1.40
N ARG A 148 -24.81 -7.41 0.93
CA ARG A 148 -26.00 -6.88 1.61
C ARG A 148 -25.90 -5.38 1.94
N THR A 149 -25.14 -4.62 1.16
CA THR A 149 -24.98 -3.16 1.33
C THR A 149 -26.32 -2.44 1.29
N LYS A 150 -27.27 -2.93 0.47
CA LYS A 150 -28.65 -2.44 0.44
C LYS A 150 -29.30 -2.45 1.83
N ASP A 151 -29.15 -3.55 2.57
CA ASP A 151 -29.75 -3.68 3.89
C ASP A 151 -29.13 -2.69 4.89
N LEU A 152 -27.81 -2.47 4.79
CA LEU A 152 -27.11 -1.47 5.60
C LEU A 152 -27.57 -0.05 5.29
N VAL A 153 -27.78 0.27 4.01
CA VAL A 153 -28.29 1.58 3.56
C VAL A 153 -29.71 1.80 4.09
N VAL A 154 -30.58 0.78 3.99
CA VAL A 154 -31.99 0.85 4.43
C VAL A 154 -32.13 0.95 5.95
N LYS A 155 -31.18 0.41 6.74
CA LYS A 155 -31.13 0.65 8.20
C LYS A 155 -30.96 2.14 8.57
N GLY A 156 -30.45 2.95 7.64
CA GLY A 156 -30.47 4.40 7.72
C GLY A 156 -29.28 5.04 8.43
N SER A 157 -29.16 6.35 8.22
CA SER A 157 -28.03 7.17 8.67
C SER A 157 -27.77 7.09 10.18
N ASP A 158 -28.81 7.22 11.01
CA ASP A 158 -28.64 7.25 12.47
C ASP A 158 -28.16 5.89 13.01
N TRP A 159 -28.62 4.78 12.43
CA TRP A 159 -28.14 3.45 12.79
C TRP A 159 -26.65 3.31 12.43
N ILE A 160 -26.26 3.66 11.19
CA ILE A 160 -24.86 3.61 10.74
C ILE A 160 -23.95 4.42 11.69
N VAL A 161 -24.32 5.67 11.98
CA VAL A 161 -23.51 6.54 12.85
C VAL A 161 -23.39 5.97 14.27
N ASN A 162 -24.48 5.42 14.82
CA ASN A 162 -24.46 4.83 16.16
C ASN A 162 -23.59 3.58 16.24
N GLU A 163 -23.66 2.68 15.26
CA GLU A 163 -22.80 1.50 15.22
C GLU A 163 -21.33 1.88 15.05
N MET A 164 -21.03 2.88 14.22
CA MET A 164 -19.66 3.39 14.08
C MET A 164 -19.14 4.05 15.36
N LYS A 165 -19.99 4.75 16.12
CA LYS A 165 -19.65 5.24 17.48
C LYS A 165 -19.38 4.08 18.43
N LYS A 166 -20.24 3.06 18.42
CA LYS A 166 -20.15 1.88 19.28
C LYS A 166 -18.89 1.05 19.00
N SER A 167 -18.45 0.99 17.74
CA SER A 167 -17.22 0.29 17.34
C SER A 167 -15.95 0.89 17.94
N GLY A 168 -16.00 2.14 18.41
CA GLY A 168 -14.82 2.84 18.92
C GLY A 168 -13.80 3.22 17.83
N LEU A 169 -14.16 3.16 16.55
CA LEU A 169 -13.26 3.52 15.45
C LEU A 169 -12.75 4.96 15.60
N ARG A 170 -11.42 5.10 15.58
CA ARG A 170 -10.70 6.38 15.53
C ARG A 170 -10.11 6.60 14.14
N GLY A 171 -10.06 7.86 13.71
CA GLY A 171 -9.59 8.23 12.37
C GLY A 171 -8.17 7.73 12.10
N ARG A 172 -7.97 7.14 10.92
CA ARG A 172 -6.73 6.46 10.51
C ARG A 172 -5.75 7.33 9.70
N GLY A 173 -6.02 8.63 9.61
CA GLY A 173 -5.23 9.59 8.83
C GLY A 173 -4.36 10.54 9.65
N GLY A 174 -3.96 10.17 10.88
CA GLY A 174 -3.08 10.99 11.72
C GLY A 174 -3.75 11.64 12.94
N ALA A 175 -4.93 12.23 12.78
CA ALA A 175 -5.58 12.98 13.87
C ALA A 175 -6.19 12.10 14.99
N GLY A 176 -6.45 10.82 14.73
CA GLY A 176 -7.02 9.89 15.71
C GLY A 176 -8.41 10.28 16.26
N PHE A 177 -9.16 11.15 15.59
CA PHE A 177 -10.47 11.62 16.06
C PHE A 177 -11.54 10.52 15.95
N PRO A 178 -12.43 10.32 16.95
CA PRO A 178 -13.47 9.29 16.89
C PRO A 178 -14.39 9.44 15.68
N SER A 179 -14.37 8.49 14.75
CA SER A 179 -14.95 8.65 13.41
C SER A 179 -16.47 8.72 13.43
N GLY A 180 -17.14 7.85 14.20
CA GLY A 180 -18.60 7.93 14.36
C GLY A 180 -19.08 9.25 14.99
N LEU A 181 -18.29 9.83 15.90
CA LEU A 181 -18.56 11.18 16.44
C LEU A 181 -18.40 12.24 15.35
N LYS A 182 -17.33 12.17 14.56
CA LYS A 182 -17.08 13.09 13.44
C LYS A 182 -18.25 13.10 12.46
N TRP A 183 -18.75 11.92 12.10
CA TRP A 183 -19.86 11.77 11.16
C TRP A 183 -21.16 12.37 11.70
N SER A 184 -21.34 12.38 13.02
CA SER A 184 -22.52 12.98 13.65
C SER A 184 -22.54 14.51 13.68
N PHE A 185 -21.46 15.18 13.27
CA PHE A 185 -21.44 16.63 13.12
C PHE A 185 -22.10 17.11 11.83
N MET A 186 -22.34 16.22 10.87
CA MET A 186 -23.03 16.56 9.63
C MET A 186 -24.49 16.94 9.91
N PRO A 187 -25.04 17.97 9.24
CA PRO A 187 -26.42 18.41 9.45
C PRO A 187 -27.43 17.28 9.23
N LYS A 188 -28.36 17.13 10.16
CA LYS A 188 -29.43 16.12 10.05
C LYS A 188 -30.53 16.52 9.06
N ALA A 189 -30.89 17.80 9.08
CA ALA A 189 -31.82 18.40 8.13
C ALA A 189 -31.01 19.10 7.04
N SER A 190 -31.35 18.84 5.78
CA SER A 190 -30.78 19.58 4.66
C SER A 190 -31.37 20.99 4.66
N ASP A 191 -30.51 21.99 4.54
CA ASP A 191 -30.87 23.39 4.31
C ASP A 191 -30.98 23.73 2.82
N GLY A 192 -31.14 22.70 1.98
CA GLY A 192 -31.12 22.81 0.51
C GLY A 192 -29.73 22.64 -0.10
N ARG A 193 -28.64 22.77 0.68
CA ARG A 193 -27.30 22.44 0.20
C ARG A 193 -27.08 20.92 0.20
N PRO A 194 -26.50 20.35 -0.86
CA PRO A 194 -26.07 18.94 -0.84
C PRO A 194 -24.95 18.76 0.19
N SER A 195 -24.95 17.63 0.89
CA SER A 195 -23.83 17.28 1.77
C SER A 195 -22.81 16.44 1.00
N TYR A 196 -21.52 16.63 1.27
CA TYR A 196 -20.45 15.88 0.60
C TYR A 196 -19.63 15.05 1.57
N LEU A 197 -19.20 13.89 1.07
CA LEU A 197 -18.10 13.13 1.63
C LEU A 197 -16.86 13.44 0.81
N VAL A 198 -15.75 13.78 1.46
CA VAL A 198 -14.46 13.85 0.78
C VAL A 198 -13.53 12.81 1.38
N VAL A 199 -13.07 11.88 0.56
CA VAL A 199 -12.13 10.85 0.96
C VAL A 199 -10.72 11.36 0.68
N ASN A 200 -9.95 11.52 1.74
CA ASN A 200 -8.54 11.88 1.68
C ASN A 200 -7.71 10.65 1.33
N ALA A 201 -7.36 10.56 0.05
CA ALA A 201 -6.45 9.58 -0.53
C ALA A 201 -5.13 10.24 -0.99
N ASP A 202 -4.82 11.43 -0.46
CA ASP A 202 -3.54 12.10 -0.64
C ASP A 202 -2.55 11.63 0.43
N GLU A 203 -2.05 10.41 0.22
CA GLU A 203 -1.07 9.78 1.10
C GLU A 203 0.34 10.26 0.77
N SER A 204 0.69 11.44 1.29
CA SER A 204 1.98 12.08 1.03
C SER A 204 2.90 12.15 2.27
N GLU A 205 2.47 11.61 3.42
CA GLU A 205 3.29 11.54 4.63
C GLU A 205 4.43 10.51 4.48
N PRO A 206 5.70 10.90 4.68
CA PRO A 206 6.83 9.98 4.61
C PRO A 206 6.65 8.74 5.49
N GLY A 207 6.97 7.58 4.92
CA GLY A 207 6.80 6.27 5.56
C GLY A 207 5.41 5.64 5.37
N THR A 208 4.43 6.40 4.86
CA THR A 208 3.04 5.93 4.76
C THR A 208 2.72 5.40 3.37
N CYS A 209 2.23 4.17 3.29
CA CYS A 209 1.85 3.51 2.04
C CYS A 209 0.63 2.57 2.18
N LYS A 210 -0.18 2.72 3.23
CA LYS A 210 -1.35 1.90 3.55
C LYS A 210 -2.55 2.19 2.64
N ASP A 211 -2.79 3.46 2.32
CA ASP A 211 -3.93 3.88 1.51
C ASP A 211 -3.69 3.47 0.05
N ARG A 212 -2.42 3.48 -0.38
CA ARG A 212 -1.97 2.90 -1.64
C ARG A 212 -2.41 1.45 -1.80
N GLU A 213 -2.24 0.63 -0.77
CA GLU A 213 -2.61 -0.79 -0.79
C GLU A 213 -4.11 -0.97 -1.02
N ILE A 214 -4.94 -0.18 -0.34
CA ILE A 214 -6.40 -0.24 -0.51
C ILE A 214 -6.79 0.19 -1.92
N MET A 215 -6.23 1.29 -2.45
CA MET A 215 -6.60 1.78 -3.78
C MET A 215 -6.21 0.82 -4.91
N ARG A 216 -5.04 0.16 -4.82
CA ARG A 216 -4.58 -0.75 -5.87
C ARG A 216 -5.11 -2.17 -5.74
N HIS A 217 -5.28 -2.67 -4.51
CA HIS A 217 -5.61 -4.07 -4.24
C HIS A 217 -7.04 -4.30 -3.75
N ASP A 218 -7.72 -3.31 -3.19
CA ASP A 218 -9.12 -3.50 -2.77
C ASP A 218 -10.00 -2.27 -3.01
N PRO A 219 -10.04 -1.74 -4.26
CA PRO A 219 -10.75 -0.50 -4.56
C PRO A 219 -12.27 -0.61 -4.34
N HIS A 220 -12.85 -1.80 -4.50
CA HIS A 220 -14.29 -2.01 -4.26
C HIS A 220 -14.67 -1.83 -2.79
N LYS A 221 -13.80 -2.22 -1.85
CA LYS A 221 -14.00 -2.00 -0.41
C LYS A 221 -14.03 -0.51 -0.07
N LEU A 222 -13.15 0.28 -0.68
CA LEU A 222 -13.15 1.74 -0.56
C LEU A 222 -14.45 2.36 -1.13
N LEU A 223 -14.86 1.95 -2.32
CA LEU A 223 -16.07 2.46 -2.97
C LEU A 223 -17.35 2.11 -2.19
N GLU A 224 -17.44 0.89 -1.66
CA GLU A 224 -18.53 0.50 -0.76
C GLU A 224 -18.51 1.35 0.52
N GLY A 225 -17.31 1.56 1.08
CA GLY A 225 -17.11 2.46 2.22
C GLY A 225 -17.61 3.88 1.93
N CYS A 226 -17.38 4.39 0.73
CA CYS A 226 -17.87 5.72 0.33
C CYS A 226 -19.40 5.77 0.39
N LEU A 227 -20.10 4.75 -0.13
CA LEU A 227 -21.56 4.68 -0.06
C LEU A 227 -22.05 4.60 1.39
N ILE A 228 -21.49 3.70 2.19
CA ILE A 228 -21.89 3.50 3.59
C ILE A 228 -21.65 4.74 4.44
N ALA A 229 -20.44 5.32 4.38
CA ALA A 229 -20.12 6.55 5.08
C ALA A 229 -20.98 7.71 4.56
N GLY A 230 -21.20 7.77 3.24
CA GLY A 230 -22.06 8.76 2.59
C GLY A 230 -23.47 8.74 3.13
N VAL A 231 -24.13 7.58 3.17
CA VAL A 231 -25.46 7.40 3.78
C VAL A 231 -25.42 7.76 5.26
N GLY A 232 -24.41 7.29 6.01
CA GLY A 232 -24.21 7.63 7.41
C GLY A 232 -24.19 9.13 7.67
N MET A 233 -23.57 9.90 6.76
CA MET A 233 -23.42 11.35 6.85
C MET A 233 -24.46 12.14 6.03
N ARG A 234 -25.45 11.45 5.43
CA ARG A 234 -26.46 12.06 4.54
C ARG A 234 -25.84 12.79 3.33
N ALA A 235 -24.67 12.35 2.89
CA ALA A 235 -23.98 12.91 1.73
C ALA A 235 -24.61 12.44 0.43
N SER A 236 -24.71 13.34 -0.54
CA SER A 236 -25.24 13.08 -1.90
C SER A 236 -24.15 12.58 -2.85
N ALA A 237 -22.89 12.89 -2.57
CA ALA A 237 -21.76 12.41 -3.35
C ALA A 237 -20.50 12.27 -2.50
N ALA A 238 -19.60 11.38 -2.93
CA ALA A 238 -18.23 11.30 -2.47
C ALA A 238 -17.26 11.84 -3.52
N TYR A 239 -16.26 12.60 -3.08
CA TYR A 239 -15.08 12.91 -3.88
C TYR A 239 -13.88 12.21 -3.27
N ILE A 240 -13.25 11.31 -4.02
CA ILE A 240 -11.99 10.68 -3.62
C ILE A 240 -10.87 11.54 -4.20
N TYR A 241 -10.14 12.24 -3.32
CA TYR A 241 -9.01 13.08 -3.70
C TYR A 241 -7.72 12.27 -3.55
N ILE A 242 -7.15 11.86 -4.69
CA ILE A 242 -5.96 11.00 -4.76
C ILE A 242 -4.72 11.87 -4.98
N ARG A 243 -3.58 11.49 -4.39
CA ARG A 243 -2.32 12.18 -4.73
C ARG A 243 -1.97 12.07 -6.21
N GLY A 244 -1.25 13.06 -6.74
CA GLY A 244 -0.90 13.14 -8.15
C GLY A 244 -0.04 11.98 -8.66
N GLU A 245 0.83 11.44 -7.80
CA GLU A 245 1.78 10.38 -8.14
C GLU A 245 1.13 9.00 -8.29
N TYR A 246 -0.06 8.80 -7.72
CA TYR A 246 -0.77 7.52 -7.67
C TYR A 246 -1.57 7.28 -8.96
N VAL A 247 -0.86 7.26 -10.09
CA VAL A 247 -1.43 7.11 -11.43
C VAL A 247 -2.03 5.71 -11.63
N ASN A 248 -1.33 4.65 -11.25
CA ASN A 248 -1.83 3.29 -11.44
C ASN A 248 -2.98 2.98 -10.47
N GLU A 249 -2.84 3.45 -9.23
CA GLU A 249 -3.82 3.33 -8.17
C GLU A 249 -5.13 4.04 -8.56
N ARG A 250 -5.07 5.27 -9.10
CA ARG A 250 -6.27 5.97 -9.58
C ARG A 250 -6.90 5.28 -10.80
N LEU A 251 -6.10 4.70 -11.70
CA LEU A 251 -6.62 3.96 -12.86
C LEU A 251 -7.35 2.69 -12.41
N ASN A 252 -6.82 1.96 -11.43
CA ASN A 252 -7.48 0.82 -10.82
C ASN A 252 -8.78 1.22 -10.12
N LEU A 253 -8.77 2.32 -9.37
CA LEU A 253 -9.97 2.83 -8.70
C LEU A 253 -11.02 3.35 -9.71
N GLN A 254 -10.61 3.98 -10.80
CA GLN A 254 -11.50 4.40 -11.89
C GLN A 254 -12.14 3.20 -12.60
N LYS A 255 -11.37 2.11 -12.82
CA LYS A 255 -11.88 0.85 -13.35
C LYS A 255 -12.92 0.25 -12.40
N ALA A 256 -12.61 0.10 -11.11
CA ALA A 256 -13.53 -0.43 -10.11
C ALA A 256 -14.78 0.45 -9.96
N ARG A 257 -14.64 1.78 -10.05
CA ARG A 257 -15.75 2.72 -10.07
C ARG A 257 -16.66 2.45 -11.26
N LYS A 258 -16.10 2.32 -12.45
CA LYS A 258 -16.87 1.99 -13.66
C LYS A 258 -17.64 0.68 -13.49
N GLU A 259 -16.98 -0.37 -12.99
CA GLU A 259 -17.62 -1.67 -12.70
C GLU A 259 -18.78 -1.53 -11.70
N ALA A 260 -18.61 -0.72 -10.65
CA ALA A 260 -19.65 -0.47 -9.64
C ALA A 260 -20.85 0.30 -10.21
N TYR A 261 -20.64 1.29 -11.09
CA TYR A 261 -21.72 1.98 -11.79
C TYR A 261 -22.45 1.08 -12.79
N GLU A 262 -21.72 0.28 -13.58
CA GLU A 262 -22.30 -0.70 -14.52
C GLU A 262 -23.14 -1.76 -13.81
N SER A 263 -22.78 -2.10 -12.57
CA SER A 263 -23.50 -3.06 -11.73
C SER A 263 -24.63 -2.44 -10.89
N GLY A 264 -24.90 -1.14 -11.03
CA GLY A 264 -25.93 -0.43 -10.24
C GLY A 264 -25.62 -0.33 -8.74
N LEU A 265 -24.37 -0.51 -8.34
CA LEU A 265 -23.93 -0.41 -6.94
C LEU A 265 -23.77 1.06 -6.51
N LEU A 266 -23.46 1.94 -7.45
CA LEU A 266 -23.31 3.39 -7.28
C LEU A 266 -24.15 4.15 -8.33
N GLY A 267 -24.38 5.44 -8.09
CA GLY A 267 -25.18 6.32 -8.93
C GLY A 267 -26.61 6.45 -8.41
N LYS A 268 -27.57 6.57 -9.34
CA LYS A 268 -28.99 6.62 -8.99
C LYS A 268 -29.44 5.30 -8.37
N ASN A 269 -30.17 5.38 -7.26
CA ASN A 269 -30.67 4.21 -6.54
C ASN A 269 -29.55 3.20 -6.22
N ALA A 270 -28.47 3.67 -5.59
CA ALA A 270 -27.27 2.89 -5.28
C ALA A 270 -27.61 1.57 -4.56
N CYS A 271 -27.12 0.45 -5.07
CA CYS A 271 -27.44 -0.90 -4.59
C CYS A 271 -28.95 -1.23 -4.58
N GLY A 272 -29.78 -0.52 -5.36
CA GLY A 272 -31.23 -0.68 -5.38
C GLY A 272 -31.92 -0.30 -4.07
N SER A 273 -31.32 0.61 -3.29
CA SER A 273 -31.73 0.99 -1.92
C SER A 273 -32.74 2.14 -1.81
N GLY A 274 -32.89 2.93 -2.88
CA GLY A 274 -33.62 4.20 -2.90
C GLY A 274 -32.75 5.43 -2.63
N TYR A 275 -31.44 5.25 -2.41
CA TYR A 275 -30.51 6.33 -2.12
C TYR A 275 -29.66 6.68 -3.35
N ASP A 276 -29.67 7.94 -3.77
CA ASP A 276 -28.83 8.42 -4.87
C ASP A 276 -27.44 8.81 -4.33
N PHE A 277 -26.39 8.22 -4.89
CA PHE A 277 -25.03 8.49 -4.44
C PHE A 277 -23.99 8.35 -5.53
N ASP A 278 -23.35 9.47 -5.87
CA ASP A 278 -22.28 9.50 -6.85
C ASP A 278 -20.89 9.49 -6.21
N VAL A 279 -19.93 8.87 -6.91
CA VAL A 279 -18.52 8.88 -6.53
C VAL A 279 -17.70 9.50 -7.64
N TYR A 280 -17.04 10.61 -7.33
CA TYR A 280 -16.13 11.32 -8.21
C TYR A 280 -14.69 11.06 -7.77
N ILE A 281 -13.80 10.92 -8.74
CA ILE A 281 -12.37 10.75 -8.50
C ILE A 281 -11.68 12.03 -8.97
N HIS A 282 -11.05 12.73 -8.05
CA HIS A 282 -10.20 13.89 -8.29
C HIS A 282 -8.76 13.53 -7.90
N TYR A 283 -7.77 14.20 -8.49
CA TYR A 283 -6.39 13.97 -8.11
C TYR A 283 -5.60 15.27 -8.04
N GLY A 284 -4.71 15.34 -7.05
CA GLY A 284 -3.78 16.43 -6.86
C GLY A 284 -2.59 16.38 -7.81
N ALA A 285 -1.54 17.13 -7.49
CA ALA A 285 -0.36 17.30 -8.33
C ALA A 285 0.95 17.32 -7.54
N GLY A 286 1.04 16.53 -6.46
CA GLY A 286 2.25 16.35 -5.66
C GLY A 286 2.48 17.45 -4.63
N ALA A 287 1.62 17.52 -3.62
CA ALA A 287 1.76 18.45 -2.51
C ALA A 287 1.20 17.84 -1.23
N TYR A 288 2.04 17.55 -0.24
CA TYR A 288 1.64 16.96 1.04
C TYR A 288 0.64 17.84 1.80
N ILE A 289 0.76 19.16 1.71
CA ILE A 289 -0.18 20.09 2.33
C ILE A 289 -1.60 19.94 1.78
N CYS A 290 -1.79 19.48 0.54
CA CYS A 290 -3.12 19.20 0.00
C CYS A 290 -3.81 17.99 0.68
N GLY A 291 -3.06 17.18 1.43
CA GLY A 291 -3.61 16.13 2.30
C GLY A 291 -4.17 16.65 3.62
N GLU A 292 -3.98 17.92 3.97
CA GLU A 292 -4.63 18.52 5.14
C GLU A 292 -6.13 18.72 4.89
N GLU A 293 -6.96 18.44 5.90
CA GLU A 293 -8.42 18.40 5.78
C GLU A 293 -9.04 19.62 5.06
N THR A 294 -8.65 20.85 5.40
CA THR A 294 -9.23 22.05 4.81
C THR A 294 -8.52 22.50 3.53
N ALA A 295 -7.21 22.27 3.42
CA ALA A 295 -6.44 22.50 2.20
C ALA A 295 -6.91 21.59 1.05
N LEU A 296 -7.29 20.36 1.37
CA LEU A 296 -7.82 19.39 0.42
C LEU A 296 -9.10 19.92 -0.24
N LEU A 297 -10.00 20.53 0.56
CA LEU A 297 -11.22 21.15 0.04
C LEU A 297 -10.90 22.30 -0.91
N GLU A 298 -9.98 23.18 -0.53
CA GLU A 298 -9.56 24.32 -1.36
C GLU A 298 -8.91 23.85 -2.67
N SER A 299 -8.05 22.83 -2.61
CA SER A 299 -7.44 22.26 -3.81
C SER A 299 -8.48 21.61 -4.72
N LEU A 300 -9.45 20.88 -4.16
CA LEU A 300 -10.53 20.25 -4.90
C LEU A 300 -11.45 21.30 -5.56
N GLU A 301 -11.64 22.45 -4.93
CA GLU A 301 -12.35 23.61 -5.49
C GLU A 301 -11.61 24.30 -6.64
N GLY A 302 -10.39 23.86 -6.96
CA GLY A 302 -9.56 24.43 -8.03
C GLY A 302 -8.73 25.64 -7.59
N LYS A 303 -8.67 25.92 -6.28
CA LYS A 303 -7.77 26.94 -5.71
C LYS A 303 -6.43 26.31 -5.34
N GLN A 304 -5.50 27.12 -4.84
CA GLN A 304 -4.28 26.60 -4.23
C GLN A 304 -4.62 25.79 -2.97
N GLY A 305 -3.90 24.70 -2.69
CA GLY A 305 -4.05 23.87 -1.50
C GLY A 305 -3.56 24.56 -0.21
N LYS A 306 -4.17 25.69 0.13
CA LYS A 306 -3.89 26.48 1.33
C LYS A 306 -5.01 26.23 2.36
N PRO A 307 -4.69 25.78 3.58
CA PRO A 307 -5.69 25.52 4.62
C PRO A 307 -6.61 26.71 4.92
N ARG A 308 -7.83 26.40 5.36
CA ARG A 308 -8.77 27.40 5.90
C ARG A 308 -8.58 27.52 7.41
N LEU A 309 -8.74 28.74 7.94
CA LEU A 309 -8.88 28.95 9.37
C LEU A 309 -10.17 28.29 9.88
N LYS A 310 -10.08 27.62 11.03
CA LYS A 310 -11.23 27.08 11.76
C LYS A 310 -11.56 28.06 12.90
N PRO A 311 -12.80 28.59 13.05
CA PRO A 311 -14.03 28.39 12.26
C PRO A 311 -14.11 29.20 10.93
N PRO A 312 -15.02 28.83 9.98
CA PRO A 312 -16.04 27.79 10.07
C PRO A 312 -15.50 26.37 9.83
N PHE A 313 -16.06 25.38 10.54
CA PHE A 313 -15.69 23.97 10.38
C PHE A 313 -16.28 23.36 9.10
N PRO A 314 -15.59 22.38 8.48
CA PRO A 314 -16.06 21.73 7.25
C PRO A 314 -17.47 21.14 7.33
N ALA A 315 -17.86 20.61 8.50
CA ALA A 315 -19.19 20.05 8.71
C ALA A 315 -20.32 21.07 8.53
N ASN A 316 -20.04 22.37 8.69
CA ASN A 316 -21.01 23.45 8.47
C ASN A 316 -20.85 24.10 7.09
N ALA A 317 -19.60 24.35 6.68
CA ALA A 317 -19.25 24.99 5.41
C ALA A 317 -17.89 24.48 4.92
N GLY A 318 -17.91 23.38 4.18
CA GLY A 318 -16.76 22.72 3.59
C GLY A 318 -16.70 22.91 2.07
N LEU A 319 -16.71 21.80 1.33
CA LEU A 319 -16.57 21.79 -0.13
C LEU A 319 -17.69 22.58 -0.81
N TYR A 320 -17.34 23.54 -1.66
CA TYR A 320 -18.28 24.46 -2.33
C TYR A 320 -19.17 25.22 -1.35
N GLY A 321 -18.67 25.47 -0.14
CA GLY A 321 -19.44 26.06 0.95
C GLY A 321 -20.55 25.14 1.47
N CYS A 322 -20.57 23.86 1.11
CA CYS A 322 -21.57 22.89 1.54
C CYS A 322 -21.07 22.04 2.73
N PRO A 323 -21.97 21.51 3.58
CA PRO A 323 -21.59 20.61 4.66
C PRO A 323 -20.73 19.44 4.15
N THR A 324 -19.54 19.26 4.72
CA THR A 324 -18.59 18.25 4.24
C THR A 324 -17.81 17.63 5.39
N THR A 325 -17.60 16.31 5.32
CA THR A 325 -16.63 15.63 6.18
C THR A 325 -15.51 15.03 5.36
N VAL A 326 -14.27 15.32 5.76
CA VAL A 326 -13.07 14.69 5.19
C VAL A 326 -12.69 13.45 6.00
N THR A 327 -12.46 12.33 5.35
CA THR A 327 -12.10 11.06 6.01
C THR A 327 -11.01 10.33 5.24
N ASN A 328 -10.06 9.72 5.94
CA ASN A 328 -8.97 8.97 5.31
C ASN A 328 -9.47 7.65 4.70
N VAL A 329 -8.83 7.19 3.62
CA VAL A 329 -9.16 5.95 2.88
C VAL A 329 -9.37 4.76 3.81
N GLU A 330 -8.41 4.46 4.69
CA GLU A 330 -8.51 3.31 5.61
C GLU A 330 -9.73 3.41 6.53
N THR A 331 -10.06 4.62 7.02
CA THR A 331 -11.24 4.83 7.90
C THR A 331 -12.55 4.55 7.16
N VAL A 332 -12.63 4.93 5.89
CA VAL A 332 -13.80 4.71 5.04
C VAL A 332 -13.90 3.23 4.64
N ALA A 333 -12.78 2.62 4.25
CA ALA A 333 -12.72 1.25 3.75
C ALA A 333 -13.03 0.19 4.82
N VAL A 334 -12.72 0.45 6.11
CA VAL A 334 -13.08 -0.49 7.19
C VAL A 334 -14.57 -0.42 7.54
N SER A 335 -15.24 0.70 7.25
CA SER A 335 -16.61 0.94 7.71
C SER A 335 -17.65 -0.10 7.26
N PRO A 336 -17.66 -0.62 6.00
CA PRO A 336 -18.63 -1.64 5.62
C PRO A 336 -18.41 -2.94 6.39
N THR A 337 -17.15 -3.33 6.61
CA THR A 337 -16.82 -4.58 7.32
C THR A 337 -17.21 -4.49 8.80
N ILE A 338 -17.02 -3.33 9.43
CA ILE A 338 -17.48 -3.08 10.81
C ILE A 338 -19.00 -3.29 10.91
N LEU A 339 -19.77 -2.66 10.02
CA LEU A 339 -21.23 -2.77 10.05
C LEU A 339 -21.75 -4.17 9.72
N ARG A 340 -21.03 -4.92 8.86
CA ARG A 340 -21.40 -6.30 8.50
C ARG A 340 -21.11 -7.30 9.61
N ARG A 341 -19.94 -7.20 10.24
CA ARG A 341 -19.50 -8.16 11.28
C ARG A 341 -20.02 -7.80 12.67
N GLY A 342 -20.39 -6.54 12.88
CA GLY A 342 -20.86 -6.01 14.15
C GLY A 342 -19.79 -5.12 14.81
N PRO A 343 -20.20 -4.01 15.46
CA PRO A 343 -19.26 -3.08 16.10
C PRO A 343 -18.53 -3.69 17.29
N GLU A 344 -19.13 -4.66 18.00
CA GLU A 344 -18.51 -5.34 19.15
C GLU A 344 -17.31 -6.18 18.72
N TRP A 345 -17.40 -6.82 17.54
CA TRP A 345 -16.27 -7.56 16.97
C TRP A 345 -15.09 -6.62 16.72
N PHE A 346 -15.33 -5.43 16.16
CA PHE A 346 -14.26 -4.46 15.95
C PHE A 346 -13.73 -3.89 17.27
N ALA A 347 -14.62 -3.63 18.24
CA ALA A 347 -14.27 -3.15 19.56
C ALA A 347 -13.53 -4.18 20.44
N SER A 348 -13.63 -5.47 20.09
CA SER A 348 -12.95 -6.56 20.80
C SER A 348 -11.43 -6.58 20.57
N PHE A 349 -10.96 -5.88 19.54
CA PHE A 349 -9.55 -5.69 19.25
C PHE A 349 -9.01 -4.43 19.92
N GLY A 350 -7.77 -4.52 20.40
CA GLY A 350 -7.03 -3.45 21.02
C GLY A 350 -7.53 -3.10 22.42
N ARG A 351 -7.00 -2.01 22.96
CA ARG A 351 -7.34 -1.54 24.30
C ARG A 351 -8.54 -0.61 24.30
N LYS A 352 -9.07 -0.35 25.50
CA LYS A 352 -10.08 0.70 25.72
C LYS A 352 -9.61 2.03 25.09
N ASN A 353 -10.51 2.70 24.38
CA ASN A 353 -10.28 3.92 23.58
C ASN A 353 -9.38 3.75 22.35
N ASN A 354 -8.88 2.54 22.07
CA ASN A 354 -7.94 2.23 21.01
C ASN A 354 -8.33 0.93 20.31
N SER A 355 -9.53 0.94 19.73
CA SER A 355 -10.14 -0.27 19.19
C SER A 355 -9.85 -0.53 17.70
N GLY A 356 -9.89 -1.81 17.35
CA GLY A 356 -9.87 -2.30 15.98
C GLY A 356 -8.51 -2.71 15.46
N THR A 357 -8.46 -2.97 14.16
CA THR A 357 -7.22 -3.22 13.42
C THR A 357 -6.67 -1.93 12.83
N LYS A 358 -5.38 -1.97 12.45
CA LYS A 358 -4.66 -0.88 11.78
C LYS A 358 -3.76 -1.46 10.70
N LEU A 359 -3.72 -0.79 9.56
CA LEU A 359 -2.68 -1.02 8.56
C LEU A 359 -1.39 -0.31 9.01
N PHE A 360 -0.39 -1.08 9.40
CA PHE A 360 0.94 -0.62 9.77
C PHE A 360 1.83 -0.62 8.54
N CYS A 361 2.56 0.46 8.31
CA CYS A 361 3.60 0.54 7.28
C CYS A 361 4.95 0.53 7.97
N ILE A 362 5.71 -0.57 7.90
CA ILE A 362 7.03 -0.65 8.52
C ILE A 362 8.09 -0.46 7.44
N SER A 363 8.90 0.57 7.62
CA SER A 363 9.93 1.02 6.68
C SER A 363 11.24 1.33 7.39
N GLY A 364 12.29 1.62 6.63
CA GLY A 364 13.62 1.92 7.15
C GLY A 364 14.46 0.67 7.40
N HIS A 365 15.21 0.67 8.51
CA HIS A 365 16.25 -0.30 8.81
C HIS A 365 15.73 -1.60 9.47
N VAL A 366 14.79 -2.27 8.80
CA VAL A 366 14.31 -3.63 9.13
C VAL A 366 14.73 -4.62 8.05
N ASN A 367 14.74 -5.92 8.38
CA ASN A 367 15.16 -6.96 7.43
C ASN A 367 14.18 -7.13 6.26
N LYS A 368 12.87 -7.00 6.52
CA LYS A 368 11.80 -7.14 5.53
C LYS A 368 10.76 -6.03 5.70
N PRO A 369 10.99 -4.83 5.12
CA PRO A 369 9.99 -3.76 5.14
C PRO A 369 8.68 -4.23 4.51
N CYS A 370 7.55 -3.95 5.16
CA CYS A 370 6.23 -4.38 4.68
C CYS A 370 5.10 -3.50 5.21
N THR A 371 3.96 -3.56 4.52
CA THR A 371 2.68 -3.08 5.05
C THR A 371 1.87 -4.28 5.49
N VAL A 372 1.39 -4.28 6.73
CA VAL A 372 0.64 -5.39 7.33
C VAL A 372 -0.56 -4.88 8.11
N GLU A 373 -1.70 -5.55 7.98
CA GLU A 373 -2.85 -5.32 8.85
C GLU A 373 -2.67 -6.11 10.13
N GLU A 374 -2.72 -5.44 11.27
CA GLU A 374 -2.58 -6.07 12.57
C GLU A 374 -3.48 -5.39 13.61
N GLU A 375 -3.70 -6.07 14.73
CA GLU A 375 -4.44 -5.52 15.86
C GLU A 375 -3.82 -4.21 16.39
N MET A 376 -4.65 -3.21 16.73
CA MET A 376 -4.16 -2.05 17.48
C MET A 376 -3.70 -2.47 18.88
N SER A 377 -2.83 -1.67 19.49
CA SER A 377 -2.25 -1.96 20.81
C SER A 377 -1.28 -3.15 20.85
N ILE A 378 -0.84 -3.64 19.68
CA ILE A 378 0.28 -4.57 19.57
C ILE A 378 1.58 -3.93 20.10
N PRO A 379 2.45 -4.64 20.86
CA PRO A 379 3.77 -4.13 21.21
C PRO A 379 4.61 -3.79 19.96
N LEU A 380 5.28 -2.64 19.94
CA LEU A 380 6.12 -2.20 18.82
C LEU A 380 7.20 -3.25 18.47
N LYS A 381 7.84 -3.80 19.50
CA LYS A 381 8.86 -4.85 19.33
C LYS A 381 8.28 -6.11 18.69
N GLU A 382 7.11 -6.55 19.13
CA GLU A 382 6.42 -7.70 18.55
C GLU A 382 6.06 -7.45 17.09
N LEU A 383 5.52 -6.28 16.75
CA LEU A 383 5.20 -5.89 15.38
C LEU A 383 6.43 -6.02 14.46
N ILE A 384 7.58 -5.48 14.87
CA ILE A 384 8.81 -5.48 14.06
C ILE A 384 9.43 -6.87 13.95
N GLU A 385 9.57 -7.58 15.07
CA GLU A 385 10.21 -8.91 15.09
C GLU A 385 9.36 -9.95 14.35
N ARG A 386 8.03 -9.93 14.54
CA ARG A 386 7.13 -10.92 13.95
C ARG A 386 6.93 -10.73 12.44
N HIS A 387 6.66 -9.51 11.99
CA HIS A 387 6.24 -9.25 10.61
C HIS A 387 7.37 -8.83 9.69
N CYS A 388 8.35 -8.09 10.22
CA CYS A 388 9.45 -7.54 9.41
C CYS A 388 10.74 -8.35 9.55
N GLY A 389 10.72 -9.46 10.30
CA GLY A 389 11.89 -10.29 10.59
C GLY A 389 12.95 -9.59 11.44
N GLY A 390 12.56 -8.57 12.20
CA GLY A 390 13.44 -7.84 13.13
C GLY A 390 14.15 -6.63 12.53
N VAL A 391 14.78 -5.88 13.43
CA VAL A 391 15.67 -4.76 13.09
C VAL A 391 16.92 -5.31 12.38
N ARG A 392 17.45 -4.56 11.40
CA ARG A 392 18.68 -4.95 10.72
C ARG A 392 19.82 -5.07 11.73
N GLY A 393 20.47 -6.23 11.82
CA GLY A 393 21.49 -6.51 12.84
C GLY A 393 20.95 -6.87 14.23
N GLY A 394 19.65 -7.14 14.35
CA GLY A 394 18.98 -7.52 15.60
C GLY A 394 18.48 -6.32 16.42
N TRP A 395 17.58 -6.58 17.37
CA TRP A 395 16.95 -5.55 18.21
C TRP A 395 17.95 -4.65 18.95
N ASP A 396 19.11 -5.20 19.36
CA ASP A 396 20.17 -4.43 20.02
C ASP A 396 20.89 -3.44 19.10
N ASN A 397 20.74 -3.59 17.78
CA ASN A 397 21.20 -2.61 16.81
C ASN A 397 20.22 -1.46 16.60
N LEU A 398 19.06 -1.45 17.25
CA LEU A 398 18.09 -0.35 17.16
C LEU A 398 18.66 0.93 17.77
N LEU A 399 18.50 2.05 17.06
CA LEU A 399 18.81 3.40 17.54
C LEU A 399 17.54 4.11 17.98
N ALA A 400 16.58 4.25 17.06
CA ALA A 400 15.34 4.96 17.28
C ALA A 400 14.23 4.48 16.32
N VAL A 401 12.99 4.80 16.65
CA VAL A 401 11.81 4.54 15.80
C VAL A 401 10.93 5.78 15.75
N ILE A 402 10.44 6.16 14.58
CA ILE A 402 9.32 7.09 14.44
C ILE A 402 8.05 6.24 14.31
N PRO A 403 7.18 6.17 15.33
CA PRO A 403 6.13 5.13 15.39
C PRO A 403 4.88 5.46 14.56
N GLY A 404 4.59 6.74 14.36
CA GLY A 404 3.32 7.18 13.76
C GLY A 404 3.37 7.46 12.27
N GLY A 405 4.46 8.03 11.79
CA GLY A 405 4.60 8.73 10.52
C GLY A 405 5.54 9.91 10.74
N SER A 406 6.04 10.56 9.70
CA SER A 406 7.07 11.59 9.89
C SER A 406 6.66 12.76 10.78
N SER A 407 5.37 12.96 11.00
CA SER A 407 4.83 14.05 11.82
C SER A 407 5.08 13.90 13.31
N VAL A 408 5.42 12.70 13.82
CA VAL A 408 5.51 12.46 15.26
C VAL A 408 6.94 12.42 15.78
N PRO A 409 7.18 12.73 17.06
CA PRO A 409 8.49 12.59 17.68
C PRO A 409 9.02 11.16 17.60
N LEU A 410 10.33 11.01 17.36
CA LEU A 410 11.00 9.72 17.45
C LEU A 410 11.04 9.20 18.90
N LEU A 411 11.18 7.89 19.04
CA LEU A 411 11.39 7.18 20.30
C LEU A 411 12.79 6.52 20.32
N PRO A 412 13.58 6.70 21.38
CA PRO A 412 14.83 5.98 21.57
C PRO A 412 14.56 4.51 21.93
N LYS A 413 15.53 3.61 21.63
CA LYS A 413 15.40 2.16 21.87
C LYS A 413 14.75 1.76 23.19
N HIS A 414 15.17 2.37 24.31
CA HIS A 414 14.69 1.99 25.65
C HIS A 414 13.18 2.22 25.86
N LEU A 415 12.56 3.16 25.12
CA LEU A 415 11.10 3.33 25.14
C LEU A 415 10.42 2.36 24.17
N CYS A 416 11.12 1.94 23.11
CA CYS A 416 10.59 1.02 22.10
C CYS A 416 10.42 -0.42 22.59
N ASP A 417 11.08 -0.80 23.70
CA ASP A 417 11.05 -2.17 24.23
C ASP A 417 9.63 -2.63 24.63
N ASP A 418 8.87 -1.76 25.30
CA ASP A 418 7.58 -2.11 25.91
C ASP A 418 6.39 -1.27 25.38
N VAL A 419 6.64 -0.31 24.49
CA VAL A 419 5.58 0.59 24.01
C VAL A 419 4.58 -0.14 23.12
N LEU A 420 3.29 0.15 23.34
CA LEU A 420 2.21 -0.36 22.52
C LEU A 420 1.92 0.59 21.35
N MET A 421 1.57 0.01 20.21
CA MET A 421 1.18 0.71 19.00
C MET A 421 -0.30 1.10 19.04
N ASP A 422 -0.62 2.05 19.93
CA ASP A 422 -1.93 2.68 20.03
C ASP A 422 -1.83 4.20 20.27
N PHE A 423 -2.94 4.93 20.09
CA PHE A 423 -2.93 6.40 20.14
C PHE A 423 -2.60 6.94 21.54
N ASP A 424 -3.06 6.28 22.59
CA ASP A 424 -2.96 6.81 23.96
C ASP A 424 -1.60 6.47 24.60
N ALA A 425 -1.09 5.25 24.38
CA ALA A 425 0.22 4.81 24.84
C ALA A 425 1.34 5.63 24.20
N LEU A 426 1.29 5.84 22.88
CA LEU A 426 2.29 6.63 22.16
C LEU A 426 2.26 8.11 22.57
N LYS A 427 1.06 8.65 22.84
CA LYS A 427 0.91 9.99 23.41
C LYS A 427 1.52 10.08 24.82
N ALA A 428 1.35 9.06 25.65
CA ALA A 428 1.88 9.02 27.00
C ALA A 428 3.43 9.02 27.05
N VAL A 429 4.08 8.40 26.07
CA VAL A 429 5.55 8.46 25.90
C VAL A 429 6.03 9.69 25.11
N GLN A 430 5.20 10.74 25.04
CA GLN A 430 5.46 12.00 24.36
C GLN A 430 5.81 11.87 22.86
N SER A 431 5.25 10.85 22.21
CA SER A 431 5.20 10.72 20.75
C SER A 431 3.73 10.72 20.31
N GLY A 432 3.39 10.06 19.20
CA GLY A 432 2.03 9.91 18.74
C GLY A 432 1.88 8.75 17.77
N LEU A 433 0.67 8.20 17.67
CA LEU A 433 0.31 7.29 16.58
C LEU A 433 -0.41 8.10 15.51
N GLY A 434 0.32 8.44 14.45
CA GLY A 434 -0.21 9.14 13.29
C GLY A 434 -0.95 8.20 12.34
N THR A 435 -0.37 8.01 11.15
CA THR A 435 -0.84 7.05 10.12
C THR A 435 -0.42 5.61 10.40
N ALA A 436 0.33 5.35 11.48
CA ALA A 436 0.99 4.10 11.82
C ALA A 436 2.07 3.66 10.80
N ALA A 437 2.74 4.66 10.24
CA ALA A 437 3.94 4.51 9.43
C ALA A 437 5.19 4.47 10.32
N VAL A 438 5.59 3.26 10.69
CA VAL A 438 6.75 2.97 11.55
C VAL A 438 8.03 3.10 10.73
N ILE A 439 8.85 4.10 11.03
CA ILE A 439 10.18 4.28 10.41
C ILE A 439 11.23 3.84 11.41
N VAL A 440 11.91 2.72 11.11
CA VAL A 440 12.92 2.13 11.98
C VAL A 440 14.32 2.64 11.63
N MET A 441 15.09 3.04 12.62
CA MET A 441 16.46 3.52 12.49
C MET A 441 17.41 2.66 13.33
N ASP A 442 18.40 2.01 12.69
CA ASP A 442 19.45 1.26 13.38
C ASP A 442 20.67 2.16 13.70
N LYS A 443 21.63 1.66 14.46
CA LYS A 443 22.81 2.44 14.90
C LYS A 443 23.77 2.83 13.77
N SER A 444 23.57 2.33 12.55
CA SER A 444 24.40 2.71 11.40
C SER A 444 23.97 4.04 10.77
N THR A 445 22.76 4.51 11.08
CA THR A 445 22.23 5.75 10.50
C THR A 445 22.66 6.97 11.28
N ASP A 446 22.81 8.08 10.56
CA ASP A 446 22.87 9.41 11.16
C ASP A 446 21.45 9.88 11.51
N VAL A 447 21.07 9.81 12.79
CA VAL A 447 19.75 10.26 13.24
C VAL A 447 19.55 11.78 13.08
N VAL A 448 20.62 12.57 13.16
CA VAL A 448 20.54 14.04 13.01
C VAL A 448 20.27 14.39 11.55
N ASP A 449 20.94 13.72 10.61
CA ASP A 449 20.69 13.88 9.17
C ASP A 449 19.31 13.35 8.76
N ALA A 450 18.87 12.22 9.34
CA ALA A 450 17.52 11.70 9.10
C ALA A 450 16.44 12.74 9.46
N ILE A 451 16.56 13.37 10.62
CA ILE A 451 15.62 14.42 11.06
C ILE A 451 15.82 15.72 10.27
N ALA A 452 17.06 16.09 9.90
CA ALA A 452 17.31 17.22 8.99
C ALA A 452 16.60 17.04 7.64
N ARG A 453 16.59 15.80 7.11
CA ARG A 453 15.88 15.47 5.88
C ARG A 453 14.35 15.56 6.03
N LEU A 454 13.81 15.24 7.21
CA LEU A 454 12.40 15.48 7.53
C LEU A 454 12.10 16.98 7.65
N SER A 455 12.95 17.77 8.30
CA SER A 455 12.80 19.23 8.35
C SER A 455 12.82 19.85 6.95
N TYR A 456 13.70 19.36 6.05
CA TYR A 456 13.69 19.76 4.65
C TYR A 456 12.38 19.41 3.94
N PHE A 457 11.84 18.21 4.18
CA PHE A 457 10.55 17.79 3.65
C PHE A 457 9.45 18.78 4.06
N TYR A 458 9.34 19.11 5.35
CA TYR A 458 8.33 20.06 5.82
C TYR A 458 8.53 21.49 5.28
N LYS A 459 9.78 21.92 5.09
CA LYS A 459 10.10 23.18 4.40
C LYS A 459 9.66 23.16 2.93
N HIS A 460 9.84 22.04 2.23
CA HIS A 460 9.43 21.90 0.84
C HIS A 460 7.91 21.88 0.69
N GLU A 461 7.24 21.15 1.58
CA GLU A 461 5.80 20.88 1.52
C GLU A 461 4.93 21.92 2.24
N SER A 462 5.53 22.95 2.82
CA SER A 462 4.80 24.08 3.40
C SER A 462 4.11 24.90 2.30
N CYS A 463 2.80 25.14 2.41
CA CYS A 463 2.08 26.01 1.46
C CYS A 463 2.45 27.51 1.56
N GLY A 464 3.24 27.88 2.57
CA GLY A 464 3.71 29.26 2.77
C GLY A 464 2.64 30.26 3.25
N GLN A 465 1.46 29.82 3.69
CA GLN A 465 0.39 30.74 4.08
C GLN A 465 0.66 31.47 5.41
N CYS A 466 0.95 30.73 6.49
CA CYS A 466 1.19 31.32 7.82
C CYS A 466 2.68 31.57 8.06
N THR A 467 3.02 32.76 8.58
CA THR A 467 4.40 33.18 8.81
C THR A 467 5.19 32.23 9.72
N PRO A 468 4.66 31.74 10.87
CA PRO A 468 5.40 30.83 11.73
C PRO A 468 5.84 29.55 11.00
N CYS A 469 4.99 28.97 10.16
CA CYS A 469 5.36 27.82 9.35
C CYS A 469 6.27 28.19 8.17
N ARG A 470 5.91 29.23 7.40
CA ARG A 470 6.61 29.62 6.17
C ARG A 470 8.09 29.92 6.43
N GLU A 471 8.35 30.78 7.41
CA GLU A 471 9.71 31.19 7.74
C GLU A 471 10.36 30.20 8.71
N GLY A 472 9.61 29.76 9.72
CA GLY A 472 10.13 28.89 10.78
C GLY A 472 10.60 27.54 10.27
N THR A 473 9.89 26.89 9.34
CA THR A 473 10.36 25.61 8.76
C THR A 473 11.65 25.76 7.96
N GLY A 474 11.84 26.90 7.29
CA GLY A 474 13.12 27.26 6.65
C GLY A 474 14.25 27.38 7.67
N TRP A 475 14.01 28.08 8.78
CA TRP A 475 14.98 28.21 9.86
C TRP A 475 15.30 26.88 10.54
N LEU A 476 14.29 26.04 10.82
CA LEU A 476 14.49 24.70 11.35
C LEU A 476 15.44 23.91 10.46
N TRP A 477 15.16 23.86 9.15
CA TRP A 477 16.02 23.16 8.20
C TRP A 477 17.45 23.71 8.17
N MET A 478 17.63 25.04 8.14
CA MET A 478 18.97 25.65 8.13
C MET A 478 19.78 25.34 9.40
N ILE A 479 19.14 25.34 10.57
CA ILE A 479 19.80 24.98 11.83
C ILE A 479 20.11 23.47 11.84
N MET A 480 19.19 22.63 11.37
CA MET A 480 19.39 21.19 11.30
C MET A 480 20.52 20.78 10.34
N GLU A 481 20.65 21.44 9.18
CA GLU A 481 21.77 21.24 8.24
C GLU A 481 23.11 21.66 8.83
N ARG A 482 23.12 22.62 9.76
CA ARG A 482 24.32 23.00 10.50
C ARG A 482 24.62 22.00 11.63
N LEU A 483 23.61 21.60 12.39
CA LEU A 483 23.74 20.63 13.47
C LEU A 483 24.20 19.26 12.98
N LYS A 484 23.77 18.81 11.80
CA LYS A 484 24.22 17.52 11.25
C LYS A 484 25.73 17.50 10.97
N VAL A 485 26.34 18.63 10.61
CA VAL A 485 27.81 18.72 10.43
C VAL A 485 28.56 19.18 11.70
N GLY A 486 27.81 19.62 12.71
CA GLY A 486 28.34 20.17 13.97
C GLY A 486 28.67 21.66 13.94
N ASN A 487 28.35 22.38 12.85
CA ASN A 487 28.63 23.82 12.70
C ASN A 487 27.56 24.69 13.38
N ALA A 488 27.41 24.53 14.69
CA ALA A 488 26.47 25.28 15.53
C ALA A 488 27.06 25.47 16.93
N LYS A 489 26.52 26.42 17.70
CA LYS A 489 26.87 26.57 19.12
C LYS A 489 25.97 25.73 20.01
N LEU A 490 26.43 25.36 21.21
CA LEU A 490 25.66 24.56 22.17
C LEU A 490 24.32 25.24 22.54
N GLU A 491 24.32 26.56 22.69
CA GLU A 491 23.12 27.37 22.98
C GLU A 491 22.09 27.31 21.85
N GLU A 492 22.50 27.00 20.61
CA GLU A 492 21.57 26.88 19.49
C GLU A 492 20.64 25.67 19.61
N ILE A 493 20.99 24.67 20.43
CA ILE A 493 20.09 23.55 20.73
C ILE A 493 18.85 24.07 21.48
N ASP A 494 19.05 24.95 22.47
CA ASP A 494 17.96 25.53 23.24
C ASP A 494 17.18 26.57 22.42
N MET A 495 17.87 27.37 21.60
CA MET A 495 17.24 28.27 20.63
C MET A 495 16.37 27.49 19.63
N LEU A 496 16.86 26.35 19.12
CA LEU A 496 16.10 25.49 18.21
C LEU A 496 14.87 24.91 18.91
N GLN A 497 15.01 24.49 20.17
CA GLN A 497 13.90 24.03 20.99
C GLN A 497 12.85 25.15 21.22
N GLU A 498 13.26 26.40 21.40
CA GLU A 498 12.35 27.54 21.50
C GLU A 498 11.66 27.82 20.16
N LEU A 499 12.41 27.84 19.06
CA LEU A 499 11.88 28.06 17.72
C LEU A 499 10.80 27.02 17.38
N THR A 500 11.01 25.74 17.69
CA THR A 500 9.98 24.71 17.47
C THR A 500 8.69 25.00 18.24
N LYS A 501 8.77 25.55 19.46
CA LYS A 501 7.60 25.95 20.28
C LYS A 501 6.93 27.23 19.77
N GLN A 502 7.66 28.12 19.12
CA GLN A 502 7.09 29.29 18.46
C GLN A 502 6.33 28.93 17.18
N ILE A 503 6.73 27.83 16.52
CA ILE A 503 6.00 27.27 15.36
C ILE A 503 4.77 26.52 15.84
N GLU A 504 4.95 25.59 16.79
CA GLU A 504 3.88 24.77 17.36
C GLU A 504 2.75 25.64 17.93
N GLY A 505 1.51 25.29 17.61
CA GLY A 505 0.31 25.97 18.13
C GLY A 505 0.04 27.38 17.58
N HIS A 506 0.93 27.95 16.75
CA HIS A 506 0.78 29.28 16.15
C HIS A 506 0.55 29.25 14.63
N THR A 507 0.34 28.06 14.06
CA THR A 507 0.10 27.85 12.63
C THR A 507 -1.38 27.61 12.32
N ILE A 508 -1.79 27.89 11.08
CA ILE A 508 -3.20 27.72 10.65
C ILE A 508 -3.60 26.23 10.66
N CYS A 509 -2.68 25.34 10.31
CA CYS A 509 -2.89 23.90 10.30
C CYS A 509 -1.79 23.17 11.07
N ALA A 510 -1.99 21.87 11.29
CA ALA A 510 -1.07 21.02 12.04
C ALA A 510 0.24 20.68 11.31
N LEU A 511 0.48 21.20 10.09
CA LEU A 511 1.79 21.04 9.43
C LEU A 511 2.91 21.72 10.24
N GLY A 512 2.61 22.84 10.90
CA GLY A 512 3.56 23.49 11.81
C GLY A 512 4.00 22.58 12.94
N ASP A 513 3.03 21.96 13.62
CA ASP A 513 3.28 20.98 14.68
C ASP A 513 4.07 19.78 14.13
N ALA A 514 3.66 19.25 12.96
CA ALA A 514 4.34 18.14 12.29
C ALA A 514 5.79 18.46 11.88
N ALA A 515 6.12 19.72 11.63
CA ALA A 515 7.48 20.17 11.36
C ALA A 515 8.31 20.37 12.63
N ALA A 516 7.67 20.80 13.72
CA ALA A 516 8.29 21.05 15.01
C ALA A 516 8.59 19.75 15.78
N TRP A 517 7.63 18.83 15.84
CA TRP A 517 7.68 17.62 16.68
C TRP A 517 8.85 16.66 16.40
N PRO A 518 9.26 16.40 15.15
CA PRO A 518 10.43 15.55 14.87
C PRO A 518 11.72 16.15 15.45
N VAL A 519 11.89 17.47 15.34
CA VAL A 519 13.03 18.21 15.89
C VAL A 519 12.99 18.22 17.41
N GLN A 520 11.81 18.45 18.01
CA GLN A 520 11.62 18.37 19.47
C GLN A 520 11.96 16.97 20.01
N GLY A 521 11.51 15.91 19.32
CA GLY A 521 11.84 14.53 19.66
C GLY A 521 13.34 14.23 19.58
N LEU A 522 14.01 14.73 18.53
CA LEU A 522 15.46 14.63 18.39
C LEU A 522 16.18 15.32 19.53
N ILE A 523 15.84 16.57 19.86
CA ILE A 523 16.47 17.30 20.95
C ILE A 523 16.25 16.56 22.27
N ARG A 524 15.01 16.16 22.57
CA ARG A 524 14.69 15.48 23.84
C ARG A 524 15.48 14.19 24.06
N HIS A 525 15.67 13.38 23.03
CA HIS A 525 16.25 12.04 23.17
C HIS A 525 17.71 11.92 22.73
N PHE A 526 18.16 12.78 21.80
CA PHE A 526 19.48 12.74 21.18
C PHE A 526 20.24 14.06 21.33
N ARG A 527 19.88 14.92 22.29
CA ARG A 527 20.72 16.08 22.69
C ARG A 527 22.18 15.70 22.94
N PRO A 528 22.52 14.59 23.63
CA PRO A 528 23.92 14.19 23.79
C PRO A 528 24.67 14.01 22.45
N GLU A 529 23.99 13.50 21.42
CA GLU A 529 24.56 13.34 20.08
C GLU A 529 24.75 14.69 19.38
N LEU A 530 23.81 15.63 19.54
CA LEU A 530 23.94 17.00 19.03
C LEU A 530 25.13 17.73 19.69
N GLU A 531 25.23 17.65 21.02
CA GLU A 531 26.33 18.26 21.78
C GLU A 531 27.69 17.65 21.43
N ARG A 532 27.73 16.33 21.23
CA ARG A 532 28.94 15.63 20.78
C ARG A 532 29.41 16.18 19.43
N ARG A 533 28.51 16.28 18.44
CA ARG A 533 28.86 16.81 17.10
C ARG A 533 29.41 18.23 17.14
N ILE A 534 28.80 19.09 17.96
CA ILE A 534 29.27 20.47 18.15
C ILE A 534 30.68 20.49 18.75
N LYS A 535 30.92 19.71 19.81
CA LYS A 535 32.23 19.62 20.45
C LYS A 535 33.29 19.05 19.50
N ASP A 536 32.96 17.98 18.78
CA ASP A 536 33.84 17.36 17.78
C ASP A 536 34.17 18.34 16.65
N HIS A 537 33.21 19.16 16.22
CA HIS A 537 33.44 20.21 15.23
C HIS A 537 34.37 21.31 15.74
N ALA A 538 34.12 21.84 16.95
CA ALA A 538 34.98 22.86 17.56
C ALA A 538 36.42 22.36 17.76
N ALA A 539 36.60 21.10 18.17
CA ALA A 539 37.91 20.49 18.31
C ALA A 539 38.66 20.38 16.96
N ARG A 540 37.94 20.05 15.87
CA ARG A 540 38.52 20.03 14.52
C ARG A 540 38.93 21.41 14.05
N GLU A 541 38.11 22.44 14.27
CA GLU A 541 38.45 23.82 13.89
C GLU A 541 39.71 24.32 14.62
N LEU A 542 39.84 24.01 15.92
CA LEU A 542 41.04 24.35 16.69
C LEU A 542 42.30 23.68 16.11
N LEU A 543 42.22 22.39 15.81
CA LEU A 543 43.33 21.62 15.20
C LEU A 543 43.69 22.14 13.80
N GLU A 544 42.70 22.56 13.00
CA GLU A 544 42.95 23.16 11.69
C GLU A 544 43.59 24.56 11.81
N ALA A 545 43.15 25.37 12.76
CA ALA A 545 43.74 26.67 13.04
C ALA A 545 45.20 26.55 13.50
N GLU A 546 45.50 25.61 14.40
CA GLU A 546 46.87 25.29 14.83
C GLU A 546 47.75 24.87 13.65
N LYS A 547 47.25 23.99 12.76
CA LYS A 547 47.98 23.57 11.55
C LYS A 547 48.25 24.73 10.60
N ARG A 548 47.27 25.63 10.40
CA ARG A 548 47.45 26.83 9.57
C ARG A 548 48.49 27.77 10.16
N GLY A 549 48.43 28.02 11.48
CA GLY A 549 49.43 28.84 12.18
C GLY A 549 50.84 28.26 12.10
N LEU A 550 50.98 26.93 12.18
CA LEU A 550 52.28 26.25 11.99
C LEU A 550 52.81 26.35 10.55
N LEU A 551 51.93 26.26 9.54
CA LEU A 551 52.31 26.43 8.14
C LEU A 551 52.70 27.88 7.81
N GLU A 552 51.98 28.85 8.37
CA GLU A 552 52.30 30.28 8.23
C GLU A 552 53.59 30.65 8.97
N ALA A 553 53.89 30.01 10.11
CA ALA A 553 55.16 30.21 10.83
C ALA A 553 56.36 29.51 10.14
N ALA A 554 56.11 28.53 9.26
CA ALA A 554 57.13 27.80 8.52
C ALA A 554 57.42 28.38 7.12
N ALA A 555 56.56 29.28 6.62
CA ALA A 555 56.71 30.02 5.37
C ALA A 555 57.39 31.37 5.63
#